data_AF-A0A5D2HH86-F1
#
_entry.id   AF-A0A5D2HH86-F1
#
_cell.length_a   1.000
_cell.length_b   1.000
_cell.length_c   1.000
_cell.angle_alpha   90.00
_cell.angle_beta   90.00
_cell.angle_gamma   90.00
#
_symmetry.space_group_name_H-M   'P 1'
#
loop_
_entity.id
_entity.type
_entity.pdbx_description
1 polymer ?
#
loop_
_entity_poly.entity_id
_entity_poly.type
_entity_poly.pdbx_seq_one_letter_code
_entity_poly.pdbx_strand_id
1 'polypeptide(L)'
;MGSIRPDPALEKEEEMIELEGPLSKSDAVNRELVSLERELATLSKNNMIDPFGLYLYGLVLKEKGNENLARKVFVESVNSYSWN
;
A
#
# COMPACT_ATOMS: atom_id res chain seq x y z
N MET A 1 -46.01 -14.96 -29.03
CA MET A 1 -45.41 -14.76 -27.70
C MET A 1 -43.94 -14.44 -27.91
N GLY A 2 -43.55 -13.19 -27.66
CA GLY A 2 -42.19 -12.71 -27.89
C GLY A 2 -41.22 -13.35 -26.91
N SER A 3 -40.20 -14.04 -27.43
CA SER A 3 -39.09 -14.54 -26.63
C SER A 3 -38.21 -13.35 -26.29
N ILE A 4 -38.24 -12.93 -25.03
CA ILE A 4 -37.37 -11.87 -24.48
C ILE A 4 -35.94 -12.40 -24.59
N ARG A 5 -35.15 -11.82 -25.50
CA ARG A 5 -33.70 -12.03 -25.51
C ARG A 5 -33.15 -11.33 -24.26
N PRO A 6 -32.31 -11.97 -23.44
CA PRO A 6 -31.60 -11.26 -22.40
C PRO A 6 -30.57 -10.32 -23.05
N ASP A 7 -30.54 -9.08 -22.58
CA ASP A 7 -29.54 -8.08 -22.97
C ASP A 7 -28.14 -8.52 -22.50
N PRO A 8 -27.08 -8.41 -23.32
CA PRO A 8 -25.71 -8.82 -22.94
C PRO A 8 -25.00 -7.78 -22.05
N ALA A 9 -25.74 -6.94 -21.32
CA ALA A 9 -25.22 -5.76 -20.63
C ALA A 9 -25.10 -5.89 -19.09
N LEU A 10 -25.29 -7.09 -18.54
CA LEU A 10 -25.13 -7.42 -17.12
C LEU A 10 -24.59 -8.86 -17.11
N GLU A 11 -23.54 -9.29 -16.43
CA GLU A 11 -22.63 -8.69 -15.49
C GLU A 11 -21.22 -9.13 -15.94
N LYS A 12 -20.38 -8.18 -16.40
CA LYS A 12 -18.94 -8.34 -16.15
C LYS A 12 -18.72 -7.81 -14.74
N GLU A 13 -19.20 -8.61 -13.80
CA GLU A 13 -18.75 -8.59 -12.43
C GLU A 13 -17.23 -8.72 -12.55
N GLU A 14 -16.54 -7.59 -12.44
CA GLU A 14 -15.12 -7.57 -12.15
C GLU A 14 -15.02 -8.27 -10.80
N GLU A 15 -14.87 -9.59 -10.88
CA GLU A 15 -14.55 -10.48 -9.77
C GLU A 15 -13.30 -9.86 -9.15
N MET A 16 -13.52 -9.04 -8.11
CA MET A 16 -12.46 -8.66 -7.19
C MET A 16 -11.99 -9.99 -6.63
N ILE A 17 -10.94 -10.52 -7.23
CA ILE A 17 -10.28 -11.72 -6.76
C ILE A 17 -9.78 -11.34 -5.37
N GLU A 18 -10.52 -11.71 -4.34
CA GLU A 18 -10.03 -11.75 -2.97
C GLU A 18 -8.91 -12.80 -2.97
N LEU A 19 -7.70 -12.36 -3.34
CA LEU A 19 -6.47 -13.14 -3.21
C LEU A 19 -6.06 -13.21 -1.73
N GLU A 20 -7.00 -13.42 -0.82
CA GLU A 20 -6.71 -13.80 0.55
C GLU A 20 -6.73 -15.33 0.66
N GLY A 21 -5.81 -15.97 -0.04
CA GLY A 21 -5.48 -17.37 0.18
C GLY A 21 -4.92 -17.61 1.59
N PRO A 22 -4.72 -18.87 2.01
CA PRO A 22 -4.21 -19.26 3.35
C PRO A 22 -2.83 -18.70 3.73
N LEU A 23 -2.21 -17.89 2.87
CA LEU A 23 -1.01 -17.09 3.11
C LEU A 23 -1.30 -15.70 3.72
N SER A 24 -2.58 -15.29 3.83
CA SER A 24 -3.00 -13.99 4.41
C SER A 24 -2.55 -13.81 5.86
N LYS A 25 -2.19 -14.90 6.56
CA LYS A 25 -1.57 -14.89 7.89
C LYS A 25 -0.31 -15.75 7.93
N SER A 26 0.58 -15.54 6.97
CA SER A 26 1.92 -16.11 7.07
C SER A 26 2.63 -15.44 8.26
N ASP A 27 2.94 -16.21 9.30
CA ASP A 27 3.87 -15.81 10.40
C ASP A 27 5.30 -15.51 9.90
N ALA A 28 5.54 -15.52 8.57
CA ALA A 28 6.80 -15.12 7.99
C ALA A 28 7.01 -13.61 8.19
N VAL A 29 7.74 -13.29 9.25
CA VAL A 29 8.18 -11.94 9.56
C VAL A 29 9.38 -11.59 8.68
N ASN A 30 9.26 -10.55 7.86
CA ASN A 30 10.38 -9.98 7.13
C ASN A 30 11.37 -9.32 8.11
N ARG A 31 12.51 -10.00 8.34
CA ARG A 31 13.54 -9.56 9.30
C ARG A 31 14.27 -8.28 8.85
N GLU A 32 14.27 -7.99 7.55
CA GLU A 32 14.91 -6.80 6.99
C GLU A 32 14.11 -5.52 7.24
N LEU A 33 12.86 -5.62 7.74
CA LEU A 33 12.08 -4.42 8.09
C LEU A 33 12.75 -3.60 9.21
N VAL A 34 13.55 -4.22 10.08
CA VAL A 34 14.26 -3.50 11.15
C VAL A 34 15.43 -2.67 10.60
N SER A 35 16.20 -3.22 9.66
CA SER A 35 17.30 -2.50 8.99
C SER A 35 16.75 -1.39 8.10
N LEU A 36 15.74 -1.69 7.28
CA LEU A 36 15.09 -0.72 6.40
C LEU A 36 14.46 0.46 7.16
N GLU A 37 13.74 0.19 8.25
CA GLU A 37 13.16 1.26 9.08
C GLU A 37 14.25 2.21 9.59
N ARG A 38 15.39 1.67 10.06
CA ARG A 38 16.48 2.48 10.61
C ARG A 38 17.12 3.37 9.54
N GLU A 39 17.38 2.82 8.37
CA GLU A 39 17.99 3.55 7.26
C GLU A 39 17.05 4.65 6.76
N LEU A 40 15.80 4.31 6.48
CA LEU A 40 14.79 5.27 6.00
C LEU A 40 14.47 6.34 7.05
N ALA A 41 14.41 5.98 8.33
CA ALA A 41 14.24 6.96 9.41
C ALA A 41 15.44 7.94 9.49
N THR A 42 16.65 7.47 9.19
CA THR A 42 17.85 8.33 9.15
C THR A 42 17.77 9.29 7.96
N LEU A 43 17.43 8.79 6.78
CA LEU A 43 17.24 9.62 5.57
C LEU A 43 16.13 10.66 5.78
N SER A 44 15.00 10.27 6.38
CA SER A 44 13.88 11.15 6.70
C SER A 44 14.26 12.24 7.70
N LYS A 45 14.91 11.89 8.82
CA LYS A 45 15.36 12.88 9.82
C LYS A 45 16.35 13.90 9.25
N ASN A 46 17.13 13.50 8.24
CA ASN A 46 18.11 14.36 7.59
C ASN A 46 17.52 15.16 6.42
N ASN A 47 16.21 15.06 6.13
CA ASN A 47 15.55 15.62 4.96
C ASN A 47 16.23 15.22 3.63
N MET A 48 16.80 14.01 3.59
CA MET A 48 17.49 13.44 2.41
C MET A 48 16.64 12.41 1.67
N ILE A 49 15.42 12.17 2.14
CA ILE A 49 14.50 11.21 1.55
C ILE A 49 13.62 11.91 0.51
N ASP A 50 13.43 11.28 -0.64
CA ASP A 50 12.55 11.77 -1.69
C ASP A 50 11.08 11.34 -1.43
N PRO A 51 10.09 11.89 -2.17
CA PRO A 51 8.69 11.53 -1.96
C PRO A 51 8.42 10.03 -2.10
N PHE A 52 9.10 9.34 -3.02
CA PHE A 52 8.96 7.90 -3.19
C PHE A 52 9.58 7.12 -2.01
N GLY A 53 10.73 7.55 -1.50
CA GLY A 53 11.36 7.00 -0.31
C GLY A 53 10.47 7.18 0.93
N LEU A 54 9.78 8.31 1.06
CA LEU A 54 8.76 8.50 2.11
C LEU A 54 7.63 7.47 1.98
N TYR A 55 7.15 7.21 0.76
CA TYR A 55 6.14 6.16 0.54
C TYR A 55 6.65 4.78 0.99
N LEU A 56 7.87 4.40 0.62
CA LEU A 56 8.49 3.14 1.08
C LEU A 56 8.63 3.10 2.61
N TYR A 57 9.01 4.21 3.23
CA TYR A 57 9.09 4.30 4.69
C TYR A 57 7.72 4.10 5.35
N GLY A 58 6.67 4.69 4.79
CA GLY A 58 5.29 4.47 5.22
C GLY A 58 4.87 3.00 5.14
N LEU A 59 5.25 2.28 4.07
CA LEU A 59 4.99 0.84 3.94
C LEU A 59 5.72 0.03 5.02
N VAL A 60 7.00 0.29 5.26
CA VAL A 60 7.77 -0.39 6.32
C VAL A 60 7.11 -0.17 7.69
N LEU A 61 6.68 1.05 7.98
CA LEU A 61 5.99 1.37 9.23
C LEU A 61 4.64 0.66 9.37
N LYS A 62 3.87 0.56 8.27
CA LYS A 62 2.61 -0.18 8.22
C LYS A 62 2.84 -1.66 8.52
N GLU A 63 3.80 -2.30 7.86
CA GLU A 63 4.12 -3.73 8.08
C GLU A 63 4.65 -4.01 9.50
N LYS A 64 5.20 -2.98 10.16
CA LYS A 64 5.60 -3.06 11.58
C LYS A 64 4.47 -2.73 12.57
N GLY A 65 3.26 -2.46 12.10
CA GLY A 65 2.09 -2.15 12.93
C GLY A 65 2.04 -0.71 13.45
N ASN A 66 2.87 0.21 12.92
CA ASN A 66 2.88 1.61 13.34
C ASN A 66 1.99 2.48 12.43
N GLU A 67 0.70 2.16 12.40
CA GLU A 67 -0.27 2.72 11.45
C GLU A 67 -0.41 4.25 11.53
N ASN A 68 -0.37 4.81 12.73
CA ASN A 68 -0.51 6.26 12.93
C ASN A 68 0.67 7.03 12.32
N LEU A 69 1.89 6.49 12.45
CA LEU A 69 3.07 7.10 11.86
C LEU A 69 3.10 6.88 10.35
N ALA A 70 2.77 5.68 9.88
CA ALA A 70 2.64 5.37 8.46
C ALA A 70 1.69 6.33 7.75
N ARG A 71 0.52 6.60 8.34
CA ARG A 71 -0.47 7.56 7.80
C ARG A 71 0.11 8.95 7.61
N LYS A 72 0.86 9.46 8.59
CA LYS A 72 1.49 10.79 8.49
C LYS A 72 2.52 10.84 7.37
N VAL A 73 3.38 9.81 7.30
CA VAL A 73 4.42 9.69 6.28
C VAL A 73 3.82 9.58 4.87
N PHE A 74 2.71 8.86 4.70
CA PHE A 74 2.02 8.78 3.41
C PHE A 74 1.45 10.14 2.97
N VAL A 75 0.83 10.88 3.89
CA VAL A 75 0.33 12.23 3.60
C VAL A 75 1.48 13.15 3.18
N GLU A 76 2.62 13.07 3.86
CA GLU A 76 3.82 13.84 3.54
C GLU A 76 4.38 13.46 2.16
N SER A 77 4.49 12.16 1.88
CA SER A 77 4.92 11.64 0.58
C SER A 77 4.06 12.18 -0.56
N VAL A 78 2.74 12.04 -0.46
CA VAL A 78 1.79 12.50 -1.49
C VAL A 78 1.84 14.01 -1.68
N ASN A 79 1.93 14.77 -0.59
CA ASN A 79 2.00 16.24 -0.65
C ASN A 79 3.36 16.75 -1.15
N SER A 80 4.41 15.93 -1.07
CA SER A 80 5.76 16.29 -1.55
C SER A 80 5.94 16.05 -3.04
N TYR A 81 4.98 15.39 -3.70
CA TYR A 81 4.90 15.47 -5.16
C TYR A 81 4.45 16.87 -5.54
N SER A 82 5.36 17.65 -6.10
CA SER A 82 5.03 18.89 -6.79
C SER A 82 4.05 18.54 -7.90
N TRP A 83 2.78 18.90 -7.72
CA TRP A 83 1.79 18.81 -8.79
C TRP A 83 2.23 19.73 -9.93
N ASN A 84 2.73 19.10 -11.00
CA ASN A 84 3.09 19.66 -12.32
C ASN A 84 4.29 20.61 -12.38
#